data_AF-A0A2R5F175-F1
#
_entry.id   AF-A0A2R5F175-F1
#
_cell.length_a   1.000
_cell.length_b   1.000
_cell.length_c   1.000
_cell.angle_alpha   90.00
_cell.angle_beta   90.00
_cell.angle_gamma   90.00
#
_symmetry.space_group_name_H-M   'P 1'
#
loop_
_entity.id
_entity.type
_entity.pdbx_description
1 polymer ?
#
loop_
_entity_poly.entity_id
_entity_poly.type
_entity_poly.pdbx_seq_one_letter_code
_entity_poly.pdbx_strand_id
1 'polypeptide(L)' 'MYDEFGVPLCQSGVGERIWALYHADPKEFKREVREYFERGYPGWTVVKTNYARRIIWIRDDRGRTL' A
#
# COMPACT_ATOMS: atom_id res chain seq x y z
N MET A 1 -9.64 9.22 -1.27
CA MET A 1 -8.66 9.48 -0.19
C MET A 1 -7.57 10.30 -0.82
N TYR A 2 -7.16 11.37 -0.16
CA TYR A 2 -6.16 12.31 -0.67
C TYR A 2 -5.01 12.36 0.33
N ASP A 3 -3.82 12.76 -0.11
CA ASP A 3 -2.73 13.11 0.81
C ASP A 3 -2.84 14.55 1.33
N GLU A 4 -1.80 14.99 2.04
CA GLU A 4 -1.70 16.30 2.67
C GLU A 4 -1.73 17.49 1.69
N PHE A 5 -1.48 17.26 0.39
CA PHE A 5 -1.52 18.29 -0.65
C PHE A 5 -2.80 18.23 -1.51
N GLY A 6 -3.77 17.39 -1.12
CA GLY A 6 -5.01 17.19 -1.88
C GLY A 6 -4.83 16.37 -3.15
N VAL A 7 -3.70 15.65 -3.32
CA VAL A 7 -3.49 14.76 -4.46
C VAL A 7 -4.16 13.41 -4.19
N PRO A 8 -4.93 12.85 -5.13
CA PRO A 8 -5.65 11.60 -4.92
C PRO A 8 -4.68 10.42 -4.77
N LEU A 9 -4.87 9.63 -3.72
CA LEU A 9 -4.16 8.37 -3.54
C LEU A 9 -4.69 7.31 -4.51
N CYS A 10 -3.79 6.53 -5.10
CA CYS A 10 -4.17 5.41 -5.96
C CYS A 10 -4.67 4.23 -5.10
N GLN A 11 -5.72 3.56 -5.57
CA GLN A 11 -6.23 2.34 -4.96
C GLN A 11 -5.64 1.14 -5.69
N SER A 12 -5.09 0.21 -4.93
CA SER A 12 -4.56 -1.06 -5.42
C SER A 12 -4.90 -2.18 -4.44
N GLY A 13 -4.36 -3.36 -4.69
CA GLY A 13 -4.54 -4.54 -3.87
C GLY A 13 -3.38 -5.52 -4.01
N VAL A 14 -3.36 -6.48 -3.10
CA VAL A 14 -2.48 -7.65 -3.13
C VAL A 14 -3.31 -8.91 -3.22
N GLY A 15 -2.68 -10.02 -3.57
CA GLY A 15 -3.34 -11.32 -3.62
C GLY A 15 -3.84 -11.80 -2.26
N GLU A 16 -4.76 -12.76 -2.28
CA GLU A 16 -5.41 -13.30 -1.08
C GLU A 16 -4.41 -13.88 -0.06
N ARG A 17 -3.31 -14.50 -0.53
CA ARG A 17 -2.23 -15.01 0.33
C ARG A 17 -1.69 -13.93 1.27
N ILE A 18 -1.46 -12.74 0.74
CA ILE A 18 -0.95 -11.61 1.54
C ILE A 18 -2.06 -11.12 2.46
N TRP A 19 -3.30 -10.99 1.98
CA TRP A 19 -4.43 -10.59 2.82
C TRP A 19 -4.71 -11.53 4.00
N ALA A 20 -4.49 -12.83 3.85
CA ALA A 20 -4.66 -13.81 4.93
C ALA A 20 -3.76 -13.52 6.14
N LEU A 21 -2.62 -12.85 5.93
CA LEU A 21 -1.71 -12.43 7.00
C LEU A 21 -2.26 -11.27 7.83
N TYR A 22 -3.22 -10.49 7.33
CA TYR A 22 -3.66 -9.25 7.99
C TYR A 22 -4.07 -9.44 9.45
N HIS A 23 -4.76 -10.55 9.75
CA HIS A 23 -5.15 -10.91 11.11
C HIS A 23 -4.24 -11.97 11.75
N ALA A 24 -3.63 -12.84 10.94
CA ALA A 24 -2.79 -13.93 11.44
C ALA A 24 -1.40 -13.45 11.88
N ASP A 25 -0.76 -12.61 11.07
CA ASP A 25 0.53 -11.99 11.35
C ASP A 25 0.61 -10.58 10.73
N PRO A 26 0.18 -9.55 11.48
CA PRO A 26 0.21 -8.17 11.00
C PRO A 26 1.61 -7.63 10.68
N LYS A 27 2.67 -8.20 11.27
CA LYS A 27 4.05 -7.78 10.99
C LYS A 27 4.47 -8.31 9.63
N GLU A 28 4.21 -9.59 9.38
CA GLU A 28 4.48 -10.22 8.10
C GLU A 28 3.63 -9.61 6.98
N PHE A 29 2.35 -9.32 7.25
CA PHE A 29 1.49 -8.59 6.31
C PHE A 29 2.13 -7.27 5.85
N LYS A 30 2.60 -6.44 6.79
CA LYS A 30 3.25 -5.16 6.47
C LYS A 30 4.52 -5.37 5.64
N ARG A 31 5.33 -6.37 5.98
CA ARG A 31 6.56 -6.72 5.25
C ARG A 31 6.25 -7.11 3.81
N GLU A 32 5.34 -8.05 3.61
CA GLU A 32 5.01 -8.55 2.28
C GLU A 32 4.30 -7.52 1.40
N VAL A 33 3.41 -6.72 1.97
CA VAL A 33 2.79 -5.60 1.25
C VAL A 33 3.86 -4.63 0.76
N ARG A 34 4.81 -4.26 1.63
CA ARG A 34 5.91 -3.37 1.25
C ARG A 34 6.74 -3.98 0.12
N GLU A 35 7.19 -5.23 0.25
CA GLU A 35 8.00 -5.90 -0.77
C GLU A 35 7.25 -6.04 -2.11
N TYR A 36 5.95 -6.31 -2.08
CA TYR A 36 5.12 -6.39 -3.27
C TYR A 36 5.10 -5.08 -4.05
N PHE A 37 4.85 -3.96 -3.37
CA PHE A 37 4.79 -2.64 -4.01
C PHE A 37 6.17 -2.10 -4.36
N GLU A 38 7.23 -2.36 -3.59
CA GLU A 38 8.60 -1.97 -3.95
C GLU A 38 9.06 -2.62 -5.27
N ARG A 39 8.63 -3.86 -5.53
CA ARG A 39 8.96 -4.58 -6.77
C ARG A 39 8.13 -4.12 -7.98
N GLY A 40 6.81 -4.00 -7.80
CA GLY A 40 5.88 -3.68 -8.90
C GLY A 40 5.71 -2.18 -9.17
N TYR A 41 5.97 -1.34 -8.17
CA TYR A 41 5.76 0.11 -8.20
C TYR A 41 6.95 0.86 -7.57
N PRO A 42 8.16 0.82 -8.18
CA PRO A 42 9.30 1.57 -7.69
C PRO A 42 8.98 3.07 -7.54
N GLY A 43 9.33 3.66 -6.39
CA GLY A 43 9.06 5.07 -6.08
C GLY A 43 7.64 5.37 -5.61
N TRP A 44 6.83 4.35 -5.32
CA TRP A 44 5.53 4.51 -4.66
C TRP A 44 5.59 4.11 -3.19
N THR A 45 4.75 4.75 -2.38
CA THR A 45 4.67 4.51 -0.94
C THR A 45 3.29 4.01 -0.54
N VAL A 46 3.25 2.98 0.30
CA VAL A 46 2.01 2.48 0.92
C VAL A 46 1.59 3.44 2.04
N VAL A 47 0.41 4.03 1.93
CA VAL A 47 -0.10 5.03 2.89
C VAL A 47 -1.07 4.40 3.88
N LYS A 48 -1.97 3.55 3.39
CA LYS A 48 -3.02 2.95 4.23
C LYS A 48 -3.49 1.62 3.66
N THR A 49 -3.97 0.76 4.55
CA THR A 49 -4.64 -0.49 4.20
C THR A 49 -6.04 -0.52 4.80
N ASN A 50 -7.02 -1.07 4.07
CA ASN A 50 -8.34 -1.37 4.58
C ASN A 50 -8.67 -2.83 4.25
N TYR A 51 -8.71 -3.65 5.30
CA TYR A 51 -8.97 -5.07 5.20
C TYR A 51 -10.39 -5.38 4.71
N ALA A 52 -11.41 -4.74 5.30
CA ALA A 52 -12.82 -4.99 4.97
C ALA A 52 -13.14 -4.77 3.49
N ARG A 53 -12.45 -3.82 2.85
CA ARG A 53 -12.60 -3.51 1.42
C ARG A 53 -11.50 -4.13 0.55
N ARG A 54 -10.51 -4.81 1.14
CA ARG A 54 -9.29 -5.32 0.50
C ARG A 54 -8.60 -4.27 -0.39
N ILE A 55 -8.51 -3.03 0.10
CA ILE A 55 -7.86 -1.90 -0.61
C ILE A 55 -6.55 -1.51 0.08
N ILE A 56 -5.52 -1.28 -0.72
CA ILE A 56 -4.27 -0.63 -0.33
C ILE A 56 -4.20 0.71 -1.05
N TRP A 57 -4.06 1.80 -0.29
CA TRP A 57 -3.82 3.12 -0.85
C TRP A 57 -2.32 3.34 -0.97
N ILE A 58 -1.88 3.68 -2.18
CA ILE A 58 -0.49 4.01 -2.49
C ILE A 58 -0.40 5.43 -3.03
N ARG A 59 0.74 6.07 -2.80
CA ARG A 59 1.06 7.42 -3.25
C ARG A 59 2.27 7.38 -4.17
N ASP A 60 2.23 8.15 -5.24
CA ASP A 60 3.36 8.32 -6.14
C ASP A 60 4.32 9.36 -5.56
N ASP A 61 5.51 8.94 -5.15
CA ASP A 61 6.55 9.80 -4.59
C ASP A 61 7.67 10.11 -5.60
N ARG A 62 7.58 9.63 -6.85
CA ARG A 62 8.65 9.79 -7.88
C ARG A 62 8.95 11.25 -8.25
N GLY A 63 7.99 12.14 -8.08
CA GLY A 63 8.14 13.59 -8.35
C GLY A 63 8.20 14.44 -7.08
N ARG A 64 8.24 13.84 -5.88
CA ARG A 64 8.32 14.57 -4.61
C ARG A 64 9.76 14.69 -4.16
N THR A 65 10.50 15.55 -4.84
CA THR A 65 11.73 16.11 -4.25
C THR A 65 11.32 17.12 -3.17
N LEU A 66 11.92 16.96 -1.98
CA LEU A 66 11.86 17.91 -0.86
C LEU A 66 12.25 19.32 -1.30
#